data_AF-L7JU23-F1
#
_entry.id   AF-L7JU23-F1
#
_cell.length_a   1.000
_cell.length_b   1.000
_cell.length_c   1.000
_cell.angle_alpha   90.00
_cell.angle_beta   90.00
_cell.angle_gamma   90.00
#
_symmetry.space_group_name_H-M   'P 1'
#
loop_
_entity.id
_entity.type
_entity.pdbx_description
1 polymer ?
#
loop_
_entity_poly.entity_id
_entity_poly.type
_entity_poly.pdbx_seq_one_letter_code
_entity_poly.pdbx_strand_id
1 'polypeptide(L)'
;MLFSSELQKLFKEREELYVKKELTYNKLKERIKREGILTHILRLNLRRPVQKVTHQPIILGSSLYRMSVLNVGELPKPSQKEYITPTIVYPINFISKRKYKKYNGCPSKSKDKIFYICKIHDNKDMFEISCDYKKWVGKDCWNEFVKDFDAVSEYNSMEEFFGLKHPQLQRIIEEKGTDELTEYVPLNRRKENGKTENEMSDVSDDGRFYSDNE
;
A
#
# COMPACT_ATOMS: atom_id res chain seq x y z
N MET A 1 77.94 4.43 -8.42
CA MET A 1 77.59 2.99 -8.52
C MET A 1 76.19 2.90 -9.11
N LEU A 2 76.07 2.50 -10.38
CA LEU A 2 74.77 2.24 -11.00
C LEU A 2 74.36 0.82 -10.63
N PHE A 3 73.25 0.66 -9.91
CA PHE A 3 72.71 -0.66 -9.56
C PHE A 3 72.42 -1.49 -10.82
N SER A 4 72.59 -2.82 -10.75
CA SER A 4 72.28 -3.72 -11.86
C SER A 4 70.80 -3.59 -12.27
N SER A 5 70.49 -3.79 -13.55
CA SER A 5 69.12 -3.67 -14.08
C SER A 5 68.13 -4.61 -13.38
N GLU A 6 68.63 -5.74 -12.90
CA GLU A 6 67.86 -6.73 -12.15
C GLU A 6 67.50 -6.24 -10.75
N LEU A 7 68.41 -5.53 -10.07
CA LEU A 7 68.13 -4.92 -8.78
C LEU A 7 67.09 -3.79 -8.91
N GLN A 8 67.16 -2.98 -9.98
CA GLN A 8 66.16 -1.95 -10.25
C GLN A 8 64.76 -2.53 -10.48
N LYS A 9 64.65 -3.67 -11.17
CA LYS A 9 63.38 -4.39 -11.34
C LYS A 9 62.81 -4.87 -10.00
N LEU A 10 63.64 -5.47 -9.15
CA LEU A 10 63.22 -5.95 -7.83
C LEU A 10 62.74 -4.81 -6.91
N PHE A 11 63.38 -3.64 -6.97
CA PHE A 11 62.92 -2.47 -6.22
C PHE A 11 61.54 -1.99 -6.69
N LYS A 12 61.33 -1.92 -8.00
CA LYS A 12 60.04 -1.52 -8.58
C LYS A 12 58.92 -2.52 -8.24
N GLU A 13 59.20 -3.81 -8.36
CA GLU A 13 58.25 -4.87 -7.98
C GLU A 13 57.88 -4.81 -6.50
N ARG A 14 58.87 -4.56 -5.62
CA ARG A 14 58.63 -4.38 -4.18
C ARG A 14 57.73 -3.18 -3.89
N GLU A 15 57.94 -2.06 -4.59
CA GLU A 15 57.11 -0.86 -4.45
C GLU A 15 55.67 -1.11 -4.91
N GLU A 16 55.48 -1.75 -6.06
CA GLU A 16 54.17 -2.12 -6.58
C GLU A 16 53.42 -3.07 -5.64
N LEU A 17 54.12 -4.05 -5.05
CA LEU A 17 53.55 -4.95 -4.05
C LEU A 17 53.14 -4.22 -2.78
N TYR A 18 53.90 -3.20 -2.36
CA TYR A 18 53.57 -2.39 -1.18
C TYR A 18 52.28 -1.60 -1.40
N VAL A 19 52.17 -0.92 -2.55
CA VAL A 19 50.96 -0.18 -2.95
C VAL A 19 49.74 -1.10 -3.05
N LYS A 20 49.90 -2.29 -3.65
CA LYS A 20 48.83 -3.28 -3.78
C LYS A 20 48.36 -3.80 -2.42
N LYS A 21 49.28 -4.04 -1.48
CA LYS A 21 48.98 -4.45 -0.11
C LYS A 21 48.15 -3.39 0.61
N GLU A 22 48.56 -2.12 0.51
CA GLU A 22 47.86 -0.99 1.15
C GLU A 22 46.45 -0.79 0.58
N LEU A 23 46.30 -0.88 -0.75
CA LEU A 23 45.01 -0.77 -1.42
C LEU A 23 44.06 -1.91 -1.03
N THR A 24 44.59 -3.12 -0.87
CA THR A 24 43.81 -4.29 -0.41
C THR A 24 43.39 -4.15 1.05
N TYR A 25 44.30 -3.65 1.91
CA TYR A 25 43.99 -3.37 3.31
C TYR A 25 42.87 -2.33 3.47
N ASN A 26 42.93 -1.24 2.70
CA ASN A 26 41.90 -0.21 2.71
C ASN A 26 40.54 -0.74 2.22
N LYS A 27 40.52 -1.56 1.17
CA LYS A 27 39.29 -2.25 0.70
C LYS A 27 38.70 -3.16 1.78
N LEU A 28 39.53 -3.90 2.51
CA LEU A 28 39.08 -4.76 3.60
C LEU A 28 38.51 -3.95 4.76
N LYS A 29 39.18 -2.85 5.14
CA LYS A 29 38.72 -1.94 6.19
C LYS A 29 37.34 -1.36 5.89
N GLU A 30 37.11 -0.93 4.65
CA GLU A 30 35.79 -0.42 4.21
C GLU A 30 34.71 -1.51 4.17
N ARG A 31 35.08 -2.76 3.87
CA ARG A 31 34.14 -3.90 3.93
C ARG A 31 33.70 -4.19 5.36
N ILE A 32 34.65 -4.26 6.29
CA ILE A 32 34.37 -4.48 7.72
C ILE A 32 33.46 -3.37 8.27
N LYS A 33 33.70 -2.12 7.89
CA LYS A 33 32.85 -0.98 8.27
C LYS A 33 31.42 -1.14 7.76
N ARG A 34 31.25 -1.53 6.49
CA ARG A 34 29.92 -1.80 5.89
C ARG A 34 29.20 -2.95 6.58
N GLU A 35 29.89 -4.06 6.84
CA GLU A 35 29.31 -5.22 7.55
C GLU A 35 28.92 -4.86 8.99
N GLY A 36 29.70 -4.02 9.68
CA GLY A 36 29.36 -3.49 11.00
C GLY A 36 28.07 -2.66 11.00
N ILE A 37 27.91 -1.77 10.02
CA ILE A 37 26.68 -0.98 9.84
C ILE A 37 25.48 -1.89 9.56
N LEU A 38 25.63 -2.86 8.65
CA LEU A 38 24.56 -3.80 8.31
C LEU A 38 24.13 -4.63 9.54
N THR A 39 25.10 -5.11 10.31
CA THR A 39 24.84 -5.87 11.54
C THR A 39 24.12 -5.02 12.59
N HIS A 40 24.49 -3.74 12.71
CA HIS A 40 23.80 -2.80 13.59
C HIS A 40 22.34 -2.58 13.16
N ILE A 41 22.10 -2.33 11.87
CA ILE A 41 20.74 -2.18 11.31
C ILE A 41 19.91 -3.45 11.56
N LEU A 42 20.46 -4.65 11.35
CA LEU A 42 19.76 -5.90 11.61
C LEU A 42 19.39 -6.06 13.08
N ARG A 43 20.31 -5.73 14.01
CA ARG A 43 20.03 -5.75 15.45
C ARG A 43 18.93 -4.77 15.86
N LEU A 44 18.89 -3.58 15.27
CA LEU A 44 17.81 -2.61 15.51
C LEU A 44 16.45 -3.13 15.03
N ASN A 45 16.42 -3.89 13.92
CA ASN A 45 15.17 -4.50 13.43
C ASN A 45 14.74 -5.72 14.24
N LEU A 46 15.67 -6.51 14.78
CA LEU A 46 15.38 -7.65 15.68
C LEU A 46 14.80 -7.23 17.03
N ARG A 47 15.13 -6.02 17.51
CA ARG A 47 14.58 -5.48 18.77
C ARG A 47 13.19 -4.88 18.63
N ARG A 48 12.69 -4.68 17.41
CA ARG A 48 11.27 -4.40 17.22
C ARG A 48 10.55 -5.73 17.44
N PRO A 49 9.63 -5.83 18.41
CA PRO A 49 8.80 -7.01 18.49
C PRO A 49 8.12 -7.13 17.12
N VAL A 50 8.41 -8.22 16.40
CA VAL A 50 7.59 -8.62 15.27
C VAL A 50 6.21 -8.77 15.88
N GLN A 51 5.34 -7.79 15.65
CA GLN A 51 3.93 -7.95 15.92
C GLN A 51 3.55 -9.18 15.12
N LYS A 52 3.38 -10.31 15.83
CA LYS A 52 2.90 -11.54 15.22
C LYS A 52 1.54 -11.16 14.66
N VAL A 53 1.45 -11.00 13.35
CA VAL A 53 0.16 -10.91 12.68
C VAL A 53 -0.44 -12.30 12.82
N THR A 54 -1.14 -12.52 13.93
CA THR A 54 -1.72 -13.82 14.33
C THR A 54 -2.92 -14.20 13.46
N HIS A 55 -3.31 -13.34 12.52
CA HIS A 55 -4.44 -13.56 11.65
C HIS A 55 -3.96 -13.71 10.21
N GLN A 56 -4.42 -14.78 9.55
CA GLN A 56 -4.23 -14.93 8.11
C GLN A 56 -4.79 -13.69 7.41
N PRO A 57 -4.13 -13.22 6.33
CA PRO A 57 -4.61 -12.04 5.61
C PRO A 57 -6.00 -12.30 5.04
N ILE A 58 -6.88 -11.31 5.14
CA ILE A 58 -8.24 -11.40 4.62
C ILE A 58 -8.17 -11.19 3.12
N ILE A 59 -8.46 -12.23 2.35
CA ILE A 59 -8.45 -12.15 0.89
C ILE A 59 -9.83 -11.72 0.42
N LEU A 60 -9.90 -10.61 -0.30
CA LEU A 60 -11.13 -10.02 -0.82
C LEU A 60 -11.07 -9.88 -2.34
N GLY A 61 -12.24 -9.90 -2.99
CA GLY A 61 -12.38 -9.71 -4.43
C GLY A 61 -12.23 -10.98 -5.29
N SER A 62 -12.56 -10.83 -6.57
CA SER A 62 -12.45 -11.88 -7.58
C SER A 62 -10.99 -12.09 -8.03
N SER A 63 -10.73 -13.09 -8.88
CA SER A 63 -9.38 -13.40 -9.39
C SER A 63 -8.64 -12.20 -9.98
N LEU A 64 -9.36 -11.30 -10.66
CA LEU A 64 -8.79 -10.12 -11.33
C LEU A 64 -8.57 -8.92 -10.38
N TYR A 65 -9.46 -8.73 -9.41
CA TYR A 65 -9.47 -7.59 -8.49
C TYR A 65 -9.06 -7.96 -7.06
N ARG A 66 -8.34 -9.09 -6.92
CA ARG A 66 -7.96 -9.65 -5.63
C ARG A 66 -7.09 -8.69 -4.84
N MET A 67 -7.45 -8.50 -3.58
CA MET A 67 -6.65 -7.78 -2.59
C MET A 67 -6.49 -8.63 -1.33
N SER A 68 -5.47 -8.32 -0.54
CA SER A 68 -5.22 -8.97 0.73
C SER A 68 -5.10 -7.91 1.81
N VAL A 69 -6.04 -7.90 2.75
CA VAL A 69 -5.96 -7.04 3.93
C VAL A 69 -5.05 -7.73 4.94
N LEU A 70 -3.90 -7.11 5.20
CA LEU A 70 -2.87 -7.64 6.10
C LEU A 70 -3.12 -7.20 7.54
N ASN A 71 -3.68 -6.00 7.71
CA ASN A 71 -4.10 -5.46 8.99
C ASN A 71 -5.35 -4.60 8.79
N VAL A 72 -6.43 -4.90 9.50
CA VAL A 72 -7.65 -4.07 9.47
C VAL A 72 -7.44 -2.77 10.26
N GLY A 73 -6.50 -2.73 11.20
CA GLY A 73 -6.24 -1.56 12.02
C GLY A 73 -7.22 -1.39 13.19
N GLU A 74 -7.20 -0.21 13.79
CA GLU A 74 -8.01 0.22 14.92
C GLU A 74 -9.03 1.28 14.48
N LEU A 75 -10.18 1.35 15.15
CA LEU A 75 -11.15 2.39 14.86
C LEU A 75 -10.59 3.75 15.28
N PRO A 76 -10.83 4.81 14.49
CA PRO A 76 -10.46 6.17 14.89
C PRO A 76 -11.27 6.59 16.12
N LYS A 77 -10.71 7.49 16.93
CA LYS A 77 -11.44 8.08 18.05
C LYS A 77 -12.56 8.99 17.53
N PRO A 78 -13.67 9.18 18.26
CA PRO A 78 -14.74 10.11 17.86
C PRO A 78 -14.26 11.56 17.63
N SER A 79 -13.15 11.96 18.24
CA SER A 79 -12.51 13.27 18.01
C SER A 79 -11.77 13.39 16.67
N GLN A 80 -11.41 12.26 16.04
CA GLN A 80 -10.62 12.18 14.81
C GLN A 80 -11.50 12.17 13.57
N LYS A 81 -12.28 13.24 13.39
CA LYS A 81 -13.28 13.36 12.30
C LYS A 81 -12.71 13.19 10.89
N GLU A 82 -11.43 13.51 10.68
CA GLU A 82 -10.79 13.35 9.36
C GLU A 82 -10.67 11.89 8.91
N TYR A 83 -10.80 10.93 9.83
CA TYR A 83 -10.81 9.49 9.56
C TYR A 83 -12.22 8.92 9.39
N ILE A 84 -13.24 9.77 9.37
CA ILE A 84 -14.64 9.35 9.34
C ILE A 84 -15.34 10.10 8.21
N THR A 85 -16.05 9.36 7.39
CA THR A 85 -17.01 9.91 6.42
C THR A 85 -18.33 9.18 6.59
N PRO A 86 -19.45 9.71 6.04
CA PRO A 86 -20.74 9.05 6.12
C PRO A 86 -20.76 7.61 5.60
N THR A 87 -19.86 7.29 4.66
CA THR A 87 -19.82 5.99 3.98
C THR A 87 -18.60 5.13 4.31
N ILE A 88 -17.52 5.71 4.84
CA ILE A 88 -16.24 5.04 5.04
C ILE A 88 -15.65 5.45 6.38
N VAL A 89 -15.25 4.46 7.17
CA VAL A 89 -14.31 4.64 8.29
C VAL A 89 -12.91 4.33 7.75
N TYR A 90 -11.94 5.17 8.08
CA TYR A 90 -10.52 4.97 7.78
C TYR A 90 -9.82 4.43 9.03
N PRO A 91 -9.60 3.10 9.15
CA PRO A 91 -9.01 2.56 10.35
C PRO A 91 -7.53 2.93 10.46
N ILE A 92 -7.10 3.27 11.67
CA ILE A 92 -5.72 3.63 11.98
C ILE A 92 -4.84 2.38 11.90
N ASN A 93 -3.65 2.50 11.29
CA ASN A 93 -2.73 1.39 11.04
C ASN A 93 -3.30 0.29 10.11
N PHE A 94 -4.31 0.63 9.30
CA PHE A 94 -4.80 -0.24 8.24
C PHE A 94 -3.68 -0.54 7.23
N ILE A 95 -3.59 -1.79 6.80
CA ILE A 95 -2.65 -2.24 5.77
C ILE A 95 -3.36 -3.20 4.82
N SER A 96 -3.38 -2.86 3.54
CA SER A 96 -3.78 -3.78 2.48
C SER A 96 -2.72 -3.90 1.40
N LYS A 97 -2.74 -5.02 0.68
CA LYS A 97 -1.83 -5.33 -0.42
C LYS A 97 -2.68 -5.65 -1.64
N ARG A 98 -2.41 -4.95 -2.75
CA ARG A 98 -3.12 -5.13 -4.02
C ARG A 98 -2.14 -5.35 -5.15
N LYS A 99 -2.49 -6.24 -6.08
CA LYS A 99 -1.78 -6.41 -7.34
C LYS A 99 -2.42 -5.52 -8.40
N TYR A 100 -1.65 -4.62 -9.00
CA TYR A 100 -2.16 -3.68 -9.99
C TYR A 100 -1.14 -3.43 -11.11
N LYS A 101 -1.57 -2.76 -12.19
CA LYS A 101 -0.70 -2.36 -13.30
C LYS A 101 0.50 -1.58 -12.77
N LYS A 102 1.63 -1.65 -13.47
CA LYS A 102 2.80 -0.85 -13.12
C LYS A 102 2.59 0.62 -13.48
N TYR A 103 3.24 1.47 -12.71
CA TYR A 103 3.36 2.89 -13.03
C TYR A 103 4.39 3.12 -14.15
N ASN A 104 4.25 4.23 -14.84
CA ASN A 104 5.10 4.64 -15.94
C ASN A 104 6.55 4.86 -15.47
N GLY A 105 7.51 4.21 -16.12
CA GLY A 105 8.92 4.26 -15.72
C GLY A 105 9.29 3.33 -14.57
N CYS A 106 8.41 2.40 -14.18
CA CYS A 106 8.72 1.42 -13.12
C CYS A 106 9.92 0.52 -13.50
N PRO A 107 10.98 0.45 -12.67
CA PRO A 107 12.18 -0.37 -12.94
C PRO A 107 11.95 -1.90 -12.86
N SER A 108 10.76 -2.36 -12.51
CA SER A 108 10.49 -3.78 -12.27
C SER A 108 10.62 -4.63 -13.53
N LYS A 109 11.24 -5.80 -13.41
CA LYS A 109 11.34 -6.82 -14.48
C LYS A 109 10.07 -7.65 -14.71
N SER A 110 9.06 -7.53 -13.85
CA SER A 110 7.76 -8.20 -14.05
C SER A 110 7.13 -7.76 -15.38
N LYS A 111 6.21 -8.51 -16.00
CA LYS A 111 5.66 -8.06 -17.31
C LYS A 111 4.60 -6.97 -17.13
N ASP A 112 3.54 -7.23 -16.36
CA ASP A 112 2.35 -6.34 -16.43
C ASP A 112 1.93 -5.71 -15.10
N LYS A 113 2.07 -6.44 -13.98
CA LYS A 113 1.53 -6.02 -12.68
C LYS A 113 2.54 -6.19 -11.55
N ILE A 114 2.50 -5.28 -10.59
CA ILE A 114 3.30 -5.32 -9.36
C ILE A 114 2.38 -5.23 -8.14
N PHE A 115 2.96 -5.46 -6.96
CA PHE A 115 2.25 -5.27 -5.70
C PHE A 115 2.42 -3.85 -5.20
N TYR A 116 1.29 -3.30 -4.75
CA TYR A 116 1.22 -2.06 -4.01
C TYR A 116 0.73 -2.37 -2.59
N ILE A 117 1.31 -1.67 -1.63
CA ILE A 117 0.91 -1.70 -0.22
C ILE A 117 0.23 -0.38 0.08
N CYS A 118 -1.00 -0.45 0.53
CA CYS A 118 -1.83 0.67 0.92
C CYS A 118 -1.85 0.75 2.45
N LYS A 119 -1.59 1.92 3.02
CA LYS A 119 -1.60 2.13 4.48
C LYS A 119 -2.34 3.38 4.87
N ILE A 120 -2.94 3.32 6.07
CA ILE A 120 -3.53 4.48 6.75
C ILE A 120 -2.76 4.69 8.06
N HIS A 121 -2.23 5.88 8.26
CA HIS A 121 -1.40 6.26 9.41
C HIS A 121 -2.14 7.20 10.35
N ASP A 122 -1.78 7.21 11.63
CA ASP A 122 -2.23 8.21 12.63
C ASP A 122 -1.33 9.44 12.64
N ASN A 123 -1.18 10.09 11.48
CA ASN A 123 -0.32 11.27 11.36
C ASN A 123 -0.83 12.20 10.25
N LYS A 124 -0.12 13.31 10.04
CA LYS A 124 -0.43 14.30 8.99
C LYS A 124 -0.45 13.66 7.58
N ASP A 125 0.35 12.62 7.40
CA ASP A 125 0.50 11.84 6.17
C ASP A 125 -0.44 10.62 6.18
N MET A 126 -1.72 10.91 6.36
CA MET A 126 -2.79 9.94 6.62
C MET A 126 -2.79 8.74 5.66
N PHE A 127 -2.52 8.96 4.37
CA PHE A 127 -2.57 7.90 3.36
C PHE A 127 -1.20 7.64 2.72
N GLU A 128 -0.92 6.37 2.48
CA GLU A 128 0.28 5.91 1.78
C GLU A 128 -0.08 4.82 0.77
N ILE A 129 0.42 4.97 -0.45
CA ILE A 129 0.54 3.88 -1.41
C ILE A 129 2.03 3.67 -1.64
N SER A 130 2.52 2.44 -1.57
CA SER A 130 3.94 2.16 -1.76
C SER A 130 4.17 0.88 -2.55
N CYS A 131 5.27 0.85 -3.28
CA CYS A 131 5.85 -0.33 -3.90
C CYS A 131 7.36 -0.33 -3.65
N ASP A 132 8.06 -1.34 -4.15
CA ASP A 132 9.51 -1.50 -3.92
C ASP A 132 10.36 -0.32 -4.44
N TYR A 133 9.82 0.49 -5.37
CA TYR A 133 10.57 1.51 -6.10
C TYR A 133 10.05 2.94 -5.92
N LYS A 134 8.82 3.11 -5.45
CA LYS A 134 8.16 4.42 -5.35
C LYS A 134 7.11 4.41 -4.26
N LYS A 135 6.92 5.58 -3.65
CA LYS A 135 5.98 5.83 -2.56
C LYS A 135 5.20 7.12 -2.87
N TRP A 136 3.90 7.09 -2.61
CA TRP A 136 2.98 8.22 -2.66
C TRP A 136 2.38 8.41 -1.28
N VAL A 137 2.33 9.65 -0.78
CA VAL A 137 2.01 9.95 0.61
C VAL A 137 1.19 11.23 0.72
N GLY A 138 0.26 11.26 1.67
CA GLY A 138 -0.51 12.47 2.02
C GLY A 138 -1.94 12.42 1.52
N LYS A 139 -2.69 13.52 1.73
CA LYS A 139 -4.13 13.60 1.40
C LYS A 139 -4.38 13.49 -0.12
N ASP A 140 -3.46 13.99 -0.94
CA ASP A 140 -3.52 13.90 -2.40
C ASP A 140 -2.87 12.62 -2.99
N CYS A 141 -2.53 11.65 -2.14
CA CYS A 141 -1.82 10.43 -2.53
C CYS A 141 -2.45 9.71 -3.73
N TRP A 142 -3.78 9.67 -3.82
CA TRP A 142 -4.49 9.04 -4.94
C TRP A 142 -4.28 9.79 -6.26
N ASN A 143 -4.36 11.12 -6.22
CA ASN A 143 -4.19 11.96 -7.40
C ASN A 143 -2.75 11.85 -7.93
N GLU A 144 -1.76 11.84 -7.04
CA GLU A 144 -0.36 11.62 -7.41
C GLU A 144 -0.11 10.22 -7.96
N PHE A 145 -0.72 9.21 -7.34
CA PHE A 145 -0.64 7.84 -7.80
C PHE A 145 -1.18 7.69 -9.23
N VAL A 146 -2.40 8.15 -9.49
CA VAL A 146 -3.05 8.00 -10.80
C VAL A 146 -2.31 8.75 -11.92
N LYS A 147 -1.66 9.89 -11.61
CA LYS A 147 -0.85 10.64 -12.59
C LYS A 147 0.31 9.84 -13.19
N ASP A 148 0.80 8.82 -12.50
CA ASP A 148 1.87 7.97 -13.01
C ASP A 148 1.37 6.84 -13.94
N PHE A 149 0.14 6.90 -14.44
CA PHE A 149 -0.41 5.91 -15.36
C PHE A 149 -1.06 6.58 -16.58
N ASP A 150 -0.81 6.05 -17.78
CA ASP A 150 -1.34 6.60 -19.04
C ASP A 150 -2.84 6.35 -19.26
N ALA A 151 -3.40 5.35 -18.57
CA ALA A 151 -4.78 4.91 -18.76
C ALA A 151 -5.65 5.27 -17.55
N VAL A 152 -6.93 5.56 -17.84
CA VAL A 152 -8.00 5.71 -16.83
C VAL A 152 -7.88 4.58 -15.82
N SER A 153 -7.87 4.95 -14.54
CA SER A 153 -7.77 3.99 -13.45
C SER A 153 -9.01 3.09 -13.46
N GLU A 154 -8.82 1.78 -13.26
CA GLU A 154 -9.92 0.82 -13.07
C GLU A 154 -10.74 1.14 -11.80
N TYR A 155 -10.16 1.92 -10.89
CA TYR A 155 -10.75 2.36 -9.64
C TYR A 155 -11.02 3.84 -9.69
N ASN A 156 -12.17 4.26 -9.17
CA ASN A 156 -12.60 5.65 -9.20
C ASN A 156 -12.07 6.47 -8.02
N SER A 157 -11.70 5.80 -6.92
CA SER A 157 -11.26 6.48 -5.70
C SER A 157 -10.24 5.69 -4.89
N MET A 158 -9.56 6.39 -3.98
CA MET A 158 -8.59 5.80 -3.06
C MET A 158 -9.22 4.68 -2.23
N GLU A 159 -10.44 4.89 -1.72
CA GLU A 159 -11.16 3.96 -0.86
C GLU A 159 -11.47 2.65 -1.60
N GLU A 160 -11.76 2.74 -2.89
CA GLU A 160 -11.99 1.58 -3.74
C GLU A 160 -10.70 0.78 -3.95
N PHE A 161 -9.59 1.49 -4.24
CA PHE A 161 -8.28 0.88 -4.39
C PHE A 161 -7.78 0.26 -3.09
N PHE A 162 -7.99 0.90 -1.94
CA PHE A 162 -7.61 0.37 -0.62
C PHE A 162 -8.49 -0.82 -0.21
N GLY A 163 -9.69 -0.91 -0.77
CA GLY A 163 -10.68 -1.95 -0.46
C GLY A 163 -11.72 -1.56 0.58
N LEU A 164 -11.70 -0.34 1.07
CA LEU A 164 -12.58 0.16 2.14
C LEU A 164 -14.05 0.22 1.74
N LYS A 165 -14.33 0.25 0.42
CA LYS A 165 -15.69 0.11 -0.13
C LYS A 165 -16.18 -1.34 -0.23
N HIS A 166 -15.33 -2.33 0.06
CA HIS A 166 -15.70 -3.74 -0.06
C HIS A 166 -16.66 -4.14 1.08
N PRO A 167 -17.87 -4.68 0.80
CA PRO A 167 -18.88 -4.94 1.83
C PRO A 167 -18.41 -5.84 2.97
N GLN A 168 -17.60 -6.87 2.67
CA GLN A 168 -17.05 -7.74 3.71
C GLN A 168 -16.07 -7.00 4.63
N LEU A 169 -15.24 -6.10 4.08
CA LEU A 169 -14.30 -5.33 4.90
C LEU A 169 -15.04 -4.34 5.78
N GLN A 170 -16.07 -3.68 5.25
CA GLN A 170 -16.92 -2.77 6.02
C GLN A 170 -17.58 -3.48 7.20
N ARG A 171 -18.10 -4.70 7.02
CA ARG A 171 -18.65 -5.49 8.12
C ARG A 171 -17.61 -5.80 9.19
N ILE A 172 -16.41 -6.21 8.80
CA ILE A 172 -15.31 -6.48 9.75
C ILE A 172 -14.91 -5.22 10.53
N ILE A 173 -14.94 -4.05 9.88
CA ILE A 173 -14.69 -2.76 10.54
C ILE A 173 -15.84 -2.43 11.50
N GLU A 174 -17.09 -2.62 11.10
CA GLU A 174 -18.28 -2.38 11.91
C GLU A 174 -18.35 -3.29 13.15
N GLU A 175 -17.93 -4.55 13.02
CA GLU A 175 -17.85 -5.53 14.13
C GLU A 175 -16.90 -5.10 15.25
N LYS A 176 -16.00 -4.13 14.99
CA LYS A 176 -15.12 -3.54 16.03
C LYS A 176 -15.83 -2.48 16.89
N GLY A 177 -17.06 -2.10 16.56
CA GLY A 177 -17.88 -1.15 17.33
C GLY A 177 -17.84 0.27 16.77
N THR A 178 -18.68 0.56 15.77
CA THR A 178 -18.77 1.90 15.15
C THR A 178 -19.83 2.81 15.78
N ASP A 179 -20.46 2.42 16.87
CA ASP A 179 -21.63 3.12 17.44
C ASP A 179 -21.29 4.54 17.95
N GLU A 180 -20.05 4.76 18.40
CA GLU A 180 -19.57 6.06 18.86
C GLU A 180 -19.20 7.01 17.70
N LEU A 181 -19.15 6.51 16.46
CA LEU A 181 -18.78 7.28 15.28
C LEU A 181 -20.02 7.90 14.65
N THR A 182 -20.53 8.98 15.25
CA THR A 182 -21.81 9.61 14.87
C THR A 182 -21.90 10.07 13.42
N GLU A 183 -20.77 10.39 12.79
CA GLU A 183 -20.70 10.82 11.39
C GLU A 183 -20.80 9.63 10.41
N TYR A 184 -20.59 8.40 10.87
CA TYR A 184 -20.61 7.19 10.05
C TYR A 184 -22.00 6.54 10.06
N VAL A 185 -22.51 6.18 8.89
CA VAL A 185 -23.79 5.45 8.76
C VAL A 185 -23.48 3.97 8.50
N PRO A 186 -23.84 3.00 9.37
CA PRO A 186 -23.53 1.59 9.13
C PRO A 186 -24.13 1.01 7.84
N LEU A 187 -23.45 0.02 7.24
CA LEU A 187 -23.80 -0.56 5.93
C LEU A 187 -25.23 -1.11 5.89
N ASN A 188 -25.69 -1.74 6.97
CA ASN A 188 -27.05 -2.30 7.04
C ASN A 188 -28.12 -1.20 6.94
N ARG A 189 -27.91 -0.04 7.58
CA ARG A 189 -28.85 1.10 7.52
C ARG A 189 -28.86 1.77 6.14
N ARG A 190 -27.77 1.70 5.38
CA ARG A 190 -27.71 2.25 4.01
C ARG A 190 -28.55 1.45 3.03
N LYS A 191 -28.63 0.13 3.20
CA LYS A 191 -29.35 -0.76 2.29
C LYS A 191 -30.87 -0.63 2.41
N GLU A 192 -31.37 -0.24 3.57
CA GLU A 192 -32.80 -0.04 3.81
C GLU A 192 -33.34 1.15 2.99
N ASN A 193 -32.57 2.23 2.86
CA ASN A 193 -32.97 3.39 2.06
C ASN A 193 -32.95 3.13 0.54
N GLY A 194 -32.14 2.18 0.05
CA GLY A 194 -32.05 1.85 -1.37
C GLY A 194 -33.13 0.89 -1.89
N LYS A 195 -33.92 0.27 -1.01
CA LYS A 195 -35.06 -0.58 -1.43
C LYS A 195 -36.33 0.23 -1.69
N THR A 196 -36.51 1.35 -1.00
CA THR A 196 -37.72 2.17 -1.09
C THR A 196 -37.85 2.91 -2.43
N GLU A 197 -36.73 3.17 -3.13
CA GLU A 197 -36.78 3.85 -4.43
C GLU A 197 -37.17 2.93 -5.61
N ASN A 198 -37.01 1.60 -5.48
CA ASN A 198 -37.34 0.67 -6.57
C ASN A 198 -38.78 0.12 -6.50
N GLU A 199 -39.46 0.16 -5.36
CA GLU A 199 -40.85 -0.31 -5.23
C GLU A 199 -41.90 0.77 -5.57
N MET A 200 -41.47 2.01 -5.86
CA MET A 200 -42.37 3.14 -6.16
C MET A 200 -42.53 3.43 -7.66
N SER A 201 -41.97 2.60 -8.54
CA SER A 201 -42.02 2.78 -10.01
C SER A 201 -43.00 1.87 -10.75
N ASP A 202 -43.74 0.99 -10.06
CA ASP A 202 -44.62 -0.02 -10.67
C ASP A 202 -46.12 0.18 -10.37
N VAL A 203 -46.56 1.43 -10.19
CA VAL A 203 -48.01 1.76 -10.16
C VAL A 203 -48.29 3.00 -10.99
N SER A 204 -48.48 2.80 -12.30
CA SER A 204 -49.32 3.64 -13.17
C SER A 204 -49.70 2.76 -14.36
N ASP A 205 -50.92 2.22 -14.36
CA ASP A 205 -52.09 2.83 -14.99
C ASP A 205 -52.19 2.37 -16.45
N ASP A 206 -53.04 1.37 -16.68
CA ASP A 206 -53.72 1.24 -17.97
C ASP A 206 -55.14 0.74 -17.70
N GLY A 207 -56.01 1.73 -17.58
CA GLY A 207 -57.45 1.62 -17.51
C GLY A 207 -58.02 0.86 -18.72
N ARG A 208 -58.96 -0.03 -18.39
CA ARG A 208 -59.88 -0.65 -19.33
C ARG A 208 -60.68 0.44 -20.05
N PHE A 209 -60.67 0.44 -21.37
CA PHE A 209 -61.74 1.01 -22.18
C PHE A 209 -62.40 -0.10 -22.99
N TYR A 210 -63.59 -0.51 -22.54
CA TYR A 210 -64.60 -1.08 -23.41
C TYR A 210 -65.29 0.07 -24.14
N SER A 211 -65.38 -0.04 -25.46
CA SER A 211 -66.47 0.58 -26.22
C SER A 211 -66.73 -0.28 -27.44
N ASP A 212 -67.85 -0.98 -27.37
CA ASP A 212 -68.60 -1.47 -28.51
C ASP A 212 -68.80 -0.35 -29.54
N ASN A 213 -68.82 -0.71 -30.83
CA ASN A 213 -69.74 -0.09 -31.77
C ASN A 213 -70.00 -1.00 -32.97
N GLU A 214 -71.25 -0.90 -33.39
CA GLU A 214 -72.02 -1.62 -34.40
C GLU A 214 -71.44 -1.63 -35.82
#